data_AF-A0A836XE10-F1
#
_entry.id   AF-A0A836XE10-F1
#
_cell.length_a   1.000
_cell.length_b   1.000
_cell.length_c   1.000
_cell.angle_alpha   90.00
_cell.angle_beta   90.00
_cell.angle_gamma   90.00
#
_symmetry.space_group_name_H-M   'P 1'
#
loop_
_entity.id
_entity.type
_entity.pdbx_description
1 polymer ?
#
loop_
_entity_poly.entity_id
_entity_poly.type
_entity_poly.pdbx_seq_one_letter_code
_entity_poly.pdbx_strand_id
1 'polypeptide(L)' 'MQRLWEWFDERLHLAPVRRALLDNLHKPVPGHVNWLFTMGAALILLLSVQLLTGVLLMVYYKPTGREAFASIESIMYEV' A
#
# COMPACT_ATOMS: atom_id res chain seq x y z
N MET A 1 17.67 -5.74 -18.46
CA MET A 1 17.04 -4.89 -17.42
C MET A 1 17.56 -3.45 -17.40
N GLN A 2 18.86 -3.17 -17.58
CA GLN A 2 19.39 -1.79 -17.57
C GLN A 2 18.80 -0.88 -18.66
N ARG A 3 18.62 -1.37 -19.89
CA ARG A 3 18.06 -0.58 -21.00
C ARG A 3 16.61 -0.10 -20.78
N LEU A 4 15.79 -0.89 -20.09
CA LEU A 4 14.42 -0.50 -19.73
C LEU A 4 14.44 0.63 -18.69
N TRP A 5 15.34 0.53 -17.70
CA TRP A 5 15.51 1.56 -16.69
C TRP A 5 16.03 2.88 -17.27
N GLU A 6 17.02 2.82 -18.17
CA GLU A 6 17.55 4.00 -18.86
C GLU A 6 16.47 4.70 -19.69
N TRP A 7 15.62 3.93 -20.40
CA TRP A 7 14.50 4.49 -21.17
C TRP A 7 13.44 5.17 -20.30
N PHE A 8 13.11 4.59 -19.13
CA PHE A 8 12.18 5.21 -18.19
C PHE A 8 12.80 6.45 -17.52
N ASP A 9 14.08 6.40 -17.18
CA ASP A 9 14.78 7.51 -16.56
C ASP A 9 14.92 8.70 -17.52
N GLU A 10 15.18 8.47 -18.80
CA GLU A 10 15.25 9.52 -19.82
C GLU A 10 13.90 10.26 -20.02
N ARG A 11 12.77 9.58 -19.78
CA ARG A 11 11.43 10.14 -20.00
C ARG A 11 10.78 10.73 -18.75
N LEU A 12 11.00 10.09 -17.61
CA LEU A 12 10.33 10.45 -16.35
C LEU A 12 11.30 11.06 -15.33
N HIS A 13 12.61 11.12 -15.64
CA HIS A 13 13.67 11.60 -14.75
C HIS A 13 13.51 11.04 -13.33
N LEU A 14 13.54 9.71 -13.20
CA LEU A 14 13.28 8.99 -11.95
C LEU A 14 14.52 8.91 -11.04
N ALA A 15 15.72 9.08 -11.59
CA ALA A 15 16.98 9.10 -10.88
C ALA A 15 17.01 10.07 -9.69
N PRO A 16 16.60 11.35 -9.80
CA PRO A 16 16.56 12.26 -8.65
C PRO A 16 15.57 11.82 -7.56
N VAL A 17 14.39 11.30 -7.95
CA VAL A 17 13.39 10.80 -6.98
C VAL A 17 13.95 9.61 -6.20
N ARG A 18 14.60 8.68 -6.90
CA ARG A 18 15.23 7.52 -6.27
C ARG A 18 16.37 7.94 -5.34
N ARG A 19 17.23 8.88 -5.75
CA ARG A 19 18.31 9.41 -4.90
C ARG A 19 17.73 10.03 -3.63
N ALA A 20 16.74 10.92 -3.77
CA ALA A 20 16.06 11.53 -2.64
C ALA A 20 15.45 10.49 -1.70
N LEU A 21 14.82 9.43 -2.23
CA LEU A 21 14.27 8.35 -1.41
C LEU A 21 15.36 7.63 -0.62
N LEU A 22 16.46 7.25 -1.29
CA LEU A 22 17.59 6.57 -0.64
C LEU A 22 18.24 7.45 0.42
N ASP A 23 18.43 8.74 0.15
CA ASP A 23 19.02 9.68 1.10
C ASP A 23 18.14 9.85 2.35
N ASN A 24 16.82 9.89 2.18
CA ASN A 24 15.89 9.94 3.30
C ASN A 24 15.88 8.65 4.12
N LEU A 25 16.02 7.48 3.47
CA LEU A 25 15.97 6.19 4.16
C LEU A 25 17.24 5.90 4.98
N HIS A 26 18.39 6.42 4.55
CA HIS A 26 19.66 6.29 5.29
C HIS A 26 19.89 7.41 6.31
N LYS A 27 18.94 8.35 6.45
CA LYS A 27 19.08 9.45 7.40
C LYS A 27 19.05 8.91 8.83
N PRO A 28 20.04 9.25 9.68
CA PRO A 28 20.05 8.80 11.07
C PRO A 28 18.84 9.36 11.82
N VAL A 29 18.21 8.52 12.64
CA VAL A 29 17.06 8.92 13.46
C VAL A 29 17.56 9.68 14.69
N PRO A 30 17.03 10.89 14.99
CA PRO A 30 17.41 11.65 16.19
C PRO A 30 17.09 10.88 17.48
N GLY A 31 17.97 10.98 18.49
CA GLY A 31 17.82 10.23 19.75
C GLY A 31 16.64 10.63 20.64
N HIS A 32 15.92 11.71 20.32
CA HIS A 32 14.75 12.18 21.06
C HIS A 32 13.41 11.70 20.48
N VAL A 33 13.45 10.81 19.47
CA VAL A 33 12.24 10.26 18.84
C VAL A 33 11.59 9.24 19.78
N ASN A 34 10.29 9.41 20.05
CA ASN A 34 9.52 8.48 20.87
C ASN A 34 8.75 7.47 19.99
N TRP A 35 8.09 6.49 20.63
CA TRP A 35 7.35 5.44 19.91
C TRP A 35 6.17 5.95 19.07
N LEU A 36 5.55 7.09 19.43
CA LEU A 36 4.41 7.65 18.71
C LEU A 36 4.76 8.10 17.28
N PHE A 37 6.04 8.34 16.98
CA PHE A 37 6.47 8.64 15.61
C PHE A 37 6.26 7.45 14.65
N THR A 38 6.09 6.23 15.16
CA THR A 38 5.75 5.05 14.34
C THR A 38 4.28 5.00 13.92
N MET A 39 3.40 5.84 14.50
CA MET A 39 1.97 5.86 14.18
C MET A 39 1.68 6.18 12.71
N GLY A 40 2.52 7.00 12.06
CA GLY A 40 2.41 7.25 10.63
C GLY A 40 2.65 5.98 9.80
N ALA A 41 3.66 5.18 10.16
CA ALA A 41 3.92 3.90 9.50
C ALA A 41 2.80 2.88 9.77
N ALA A 42 2.27 2.86 11.01
CA ALA A 42 1.13 2.03 11.36
C ALA A 42 -0.12 2.39 10.52
N LEU A 43 -0.38 3.68 10.30
CA LEU A 43 -1.49 4.15 9.46
C LEU A 43 -1.33 3.67 8.00
N ILE A 44 -0.13 3.80 7.42
CA ILE A 44 0.14 3.32 6.06
C ILE A 44 -0.02 1.81 5.97
N LEU A 45 0.41 1.07 6.99
CA LEU A 45 0.23 -0.37 7.04
C LEU A 45 -1.26 -0.75 7.08
N LEU A 46 -2.04 -0.13 7.96
CA LEU A 46 -3.48 -0.40 8.07
C LEU A 46 -4.22 -0.03 6.77
N LEU A 47 -3.89 1.12 6.17
CA LEU A 47 -4.45 1.53 4.88
C LEU A 47 -4.10 0.52 3.78
N SER A 48 -2.86 0.05 3.73
CA SER A 48 -2.41 -0.93 2.73
C SER A 48 -3.17 -2.26 2.90
N VAL A 49 -3.32 -2.74 4.14
CA VAL A 49 -4.12 -3.93 4.44
C VAL A 49 -5.56 -3.72 3.97
N GLN A 50 -6.18 -2.59 4.31
CA GLN A 50 -7.56 -2.29 3.94
C GLN A 50 -7.78 -2.18 2.43
N LEU A 51 -6.82 -1.61 1.69
CA LEU A 51 -6.89 -1.52 0.23
C LEU A 51 -6.76 -2.90 -0.40
N LEU A 52 -5.79 -3.71 0.04
CA LEU A 52 -5.58 -5.04 -0.51
C LEU A 52 -6.75 -5.98 -0.21
N THR A 53 -7.16 -6.07 1.06
CA THR A 53 -8.30 -6.92 1.44
C THR A 53 -9.61 -6.39 0.90
N GLY A 54 -9.80 -5.07 0.85
CA GLY A 54 -10.98 -4.44 0.26
C GLY A 54 -11.14 -4.79 -1.22
N VAL A 55 -10.07 -4.71 -2.01
CA VAL A 55 -10.10 -5.10 -3.43
C VAL A 55 -10.43 -6.59 -3.60
N LEU A 56 -9.88 -7.46 -2.74
CA LEU A 56 -10.20 -8.88 -2.77
C LEU A 56 -11.68 -9.15 -2.46
N LEU A 57 -12.23 -8.48 -1.45
CA LEU A 57 -13.64 -8.61 -1.09
C LEU A 57 -14.58 -8.12 -2.19
N MET A 58 -14.18 -7.11 -2.99
CA MET A 58 -14.99 -6.63 -4.12
C MET A 58 -15.24 -7.70 -5.19
N VAL A 59 -14.38 -8.71 -5.30
CA VAL A 59 -14.57 -9.81 -6.27
C VAL A 59 -15.77 -10.69 -5.89
N TYR A 60 -16.05 -10.84 -4.59
CA TYR A 60 -17.08 -11.73 -4.06
C TYR A 60 -18.33 -11.00 -3.55
N TYR A 61 -18.19 -9.74 -3.15
CA TYR A 61 -19.29 -8.96 -2.60
C TYR A 61 -20.31 -8.54 -3.66
N LYS A 62 -21.61 -8.73 -3.36
CA LYS A 62 -22.70 -8.31 -4.24
C LYS A 62 -23.38 -7.05 -3.68
N PRO A 63 -23.25 -5.88 -4.33
CA PRO A 63 -23.77 -4.60 -3.81
C PRO A 63 -25.26 -4.41 -4.11
N THR A 64 -26.13 -5.33 -3.66
CA THR A 64 -27.59 -5.18 -3.78
C THR A 64 -28.28 -5.42 -2.44
N GLY A 65 -29.35 -4.68 -2.15
CA GLY A 65 -30.03 -4.76 -0.86
C GLY A 65 -30.59 -6.15 -0.50
N ARG A 66 -30.86 -7.00 -1.51
CA ARG A 66 -31.37 -8.37 -1.31
C ARG A 66 -30.26 -9.41 -1.13
N GLU A 67 -29.11 -9.22 -1.78
CA GLU A 67 -28.05 -10.25 -1.85
C GLU A 67 -26.81 -9.89 -1.01
N ALA A 68 -26.72 -8.67 -0.47
CA ALA A 68 -25.57 -8.23 0.32
C ALA A 68 -25.27 -9.16 1.50
N PHE A 69 -26.30 -9.56 2.26
CA PHE A 69 -26.12 -10.45 3.42
C PHE A 69 -25.65 -11.85 2.99
N ALA A 70 -26.31 -12.44 1.99
CA ALA A 70 -25.93 -13.75 1.46
C ALA A 70 -24.50 -13.77 0.88
N SER A 71 -24.06 -12.67 0.26
CA SER A 71 -22.69 -12.56 -0.25
C SER A 71 -21.63 -12.55 0.86
N ILE A 72 -21.95 -11.98 2.03
CA ILE A 72 -21.06 -12.02 3.20
C ILE A 72 -21.03 -13.43 3.80
N GLU A 73 -22.18 -14.09 3.89
CA GLU A 73 -22.25 -15.48 4.38
C GLU A 73 -21.38 -16.41 3.53
N SER A 74 -21.44 -16.29 2.20
CA SER A 74 -20.59 -17.03 1.28
C SER A 74 -19.09 -16.74 1.51
N ILE A 75 -18.71 -15.47 1.69
CA ILE A 75 -17.32 -15.09 2.00
C ILE A 75 -16.82 -15.72 3.31
N MET A 76 -17.69 -15.87 4.31
CA MET A 76 -17.31 -16.38 5.64
C MET A 76 -17.21 -17.90 5.70
N TYR A 77 -18.02 -18.64 4.92
CA TYR A 77 -18.17 -20.09 5.08
C TYR A 77 -17.83 -20.91 3.83
N GLU A 78 -17.81 -20.30 2.64
CA GLU A 78 -17.70 -21.03 1.37
C GLU A 78 -16.45 -20.70 0.56
N VAL A 79 -15.91 -19.49 0.70
CA VAL A 79 -14.71 -19.00 -0.04
C VAL A 79 -13.41 -19.58 0.52
#